data_AF-A0A165CGR6-F1
#
_entry.id   AF-A0A165CGR6-F1
#
_cell.length_a   1.000
_cell.length_b   1.000
_cell.length_c   1.000
_cell.angle_alpha   90.00
_cell.angle_beta   90.00
_cell.angle_gamma   90.00
#
_symmetry.space_group_name_H-M   'P 1'
#
loop_
_entity.id
_entity.type
_entity.pdbx_description
1 polymer ?
#
loop_
_entity_poly.entity_id
_entity_poly.type
_entity_poly.pdbx_seq_one_letter_code
_entity_poly.pdbx_strand_id
1 'polypeptide(L)' 'TGTVAKAIADAFPNLECTVLDLPHVVADLQGSGNLKFVGGDMFQAIPSTDAVLL' A
#
# COMPACT_ATOMS: atom_id res chain seq x y z
N THR A 1 6.21 -0.95 6.35
CA THR A 1 7.30 -0.90 5.35
C THR A 1 6.81 -1.49 4.04
N GLY A 2 6.80 -0.73 2.94
CA GLY A 2 6.15 -1.11 1.68
C GLY A 2 7.09 -1.54 0.56
N THR A 3 8.15 -2.30 0.84
CA THR A 3 9.27 -2.55 -0.10
C THR A 3 8.82 -3.06 -1.47
N VAL A 4 7.95 -4.07 -1.50
CA VAL A 4 7.42 -4.62 -2.75
C VAL A 4 6.59 -3.59 -3.50
N ALA A 5 5.68 -2.90 -2.81
CA ALA A 5 4.84 -1.87 -3.41
C ALA A 5 5.66 -0.68 -3.94
N LYS A 6 6.79 -0.32 -3.30
CA LYS A 6 7.73 0.69 -3.82
C LYS A 6 8.34 0.25 -5.15
N ALA A 7 8.88 -0.98 -5.21
CA ALA A 7 9.46 -1.50 -6.44
C ALA A 7 8.44 -1.56 -7.59
N ILE A 8 7.20 -1.94 -7.28
CA ILE A 8 6.11 -1.95 -8.27
C ILE A 8 5.74 -0.52 -8.70
N ALA A 9 5.57 0.39 -7.75
CA ALA A 9 5.23 1.79 -8.02
C ALA A 9 6.29 2.48 -8.90
N ASP A 10 7.57 2.21 -8.64
CA ASP A 10 8.71 2.73 -9.41
C ASP A 10 8.77 2.12 -10.83
N ALA A 11 8.49 0.82 -10.96
CA ALA A 11 8.48 0.13 -12.26
C ALA A 11 7.25 0.47 -13.12
N PHE A 12 6.12 0.81 -12.48
CA PHE A 12 4.85 1.09 -13.14
C PHE A 12 4.25 2.43 -12.66
N PRO A 13 4.72 3.58 -13.18
CA PRO A 13 4.32 4.90 -12.68
C PRO A 13 2.83 5.23 -12.80
N ASN A 14 2.13 4.55 -13.71
CA ASN A 14 0.69 4.75 -13.94
C ASN A 14 -0.19 3.84 -13.07
N LEU A 15 0.39 2.91 -12.30
CA LEU A 15 -0.34 2.02 -11.42
C LEU A 15 -0.43 2.63 -10.02
N GLU A 16 -1.63 2.86 -9.50
CA GLU A 16 -1.78 3.22 -8.09
C GLU A 16 -1.46 2.01 -7.20
N CYS A 17 -0.53 2.19 -6.26
CA CYS A 17 -0.13 1.17 -5.31
C CYS A 17 -0.57 1.58 -3.90
N THR A 18 -1.21 0.67 -3.17
CA THR A 18 -1.58 0.88 -1.77
C THR A 18 -1.01 -0.23 -0.90
N VAL A 19 -0.30 0.15 0.16
CA VAL A 19 0.14 -0.78 1.20
C VAL A 19 -0.86 -0.71 2.34
N LEU A 20 -1.56 -1.80 2.58
CA LEU A 20 -2.40 -2.01 3.76
C LEU A 20 -1.62 -2.81 4.79
N ASP A 21 -1.50 -2.29 6.00
CA ASP A 21 -0.92 -3.00 7.13
C ASP A 21 -1.55 -2.49 8.44
N LEU A 22 -1.22 -3.08 9.58
CA LEU A 22 -1.70 -2.60 10.87
C LEU A 22 -1.28 -1.14 11.11
N PRO A 23 -2.09 -0.32 11.80
CA PRO A 23 -1.83 1.11 11.95
C PRO A 23 -0.43 1.45 12.48
N HIS A 24 0.10 0.67 13.41
CA HIS A 24 1.44 0.90 13.98
C HIS A 24 2.59 0.59 13.01
N VAL A 25 2.36 -0.20 11.96
CA VAL A 25 3.37 -0.54 10.95
C VAL A 25 3.53 0.58 9.91
N VAL A 26 2.46 1.33 9.66
CA VAL A 26 2.42 2.40 8.65
C VAL A 26 2.39 3.81 9.23
N ALA A 27 2.32 3.96 10.56
CA ALA A 27 2.16 5.25 11.24
C ALA A 27 3.18 6.32 10.81
N ASP A 28 4.45 5.93 10.65
CA ASP A 28 5.54 6.84 10.29
C ASP A 28 5.92 6.79 8.80
N LEU A 29 5.12 6.12 7.97
CA LEU A 29 5.39 5.98 6.55
C LEU A 29 4.64 7.02 5.75
N GLN A 30 5.38 7.83 5.00
CA GLN A 30 4.81 8.71 3.98
C GLN A 30 4.83 8.03 2.62
N GLY A 31 3.69 8.09 1.94
CA GLY A 31 3.58 7.74 0.54
C GLY A 31 4.31 8.73 -0.36
N SER A 32 4.50 8.37 -1.62
CA SER A 32 5.11 9.24 -2.63
C SER A 32 4.57 8.90 -4.01
N GLY A 33 4.21 9.92 -4.80
CA GLY A 33 3.69 9.72 -6.15
C GLY A 33 2.43 8.84 -6.15
N ASN A 34 2.53 7.68 -6.80
CA ASN A 34 1.49 6.67 -6.95
C ASN A 34 1.41 5.67 -5.78
N LEU A 35 2.23 5.80 -4.73
CA LEU A 35 2.24 4.90 -3.57
C LEU A 35 1.55 5.53 -2.35
N LYS A 36 0.58 4.82 -1.78
CA LYS A 36 -0.17 5.19 -0.56
C LYS A 36 0.04 4.14 0.55
N PHE A 37 -0.04 4.57 1.81
CA PHE A 37 -0.06 3.70 2.98
C PHE A 37 -1.39 3.86 3.71
N VAL A 38 -2.02 2.74 4.05
CA VAL A 38 -3.30 2.69 4.75
C VAL A 38 -3.14 1.79 5.97
N GLY A 39 -3.50 2.32 7.14
CA GLY A 39 -3.56 1.54 8.38
C GLY A 39 -4.90 0.86 8.51
N GLY A 40 -4.93 -0.45 8.74
CA GLY A 40 -6.17 -1.20 8.91
C GLY A 40 -5.95 -2.67 9.26
N ASP A 41 -7.06 -3.40 9.42
CA ASP A 41 -7.06 -4.84 9.61
C ASP A 41 -7.72 -5.49 8.39
N MET A 42 -6.94 -6.28 7.64
CA MET A 42 -7.42 -6.97 6.44
C MET A 42 -8.53 -7.99 6.72
N PHE A 43 -8.64 -8.50 7.95
CA PHE A 43 -9.76 -9.39 8.33
C PHE A 43 -11.07 -8.63 8.53
N GLN A 44 -11.01 -7.31 8.75
CA GLN A 44 -12.19 -6.45 8.85
C GLN A 44 -12.57 -5.89 7.48
N ALA A 45 -11.60 -5.33 6.76
CA ALA A 45 -11.82 -4.74 5.45
C ALA A 45 -10.53 -4.67 4.63
N ILE A 46 -10.66 -4.97 3.34
CA ILE A 46 -9.65 -4.70 2.32
C ILE A 46 -10.19 -3.56 1.44
N PRO A 47 -9.42 -2.49 1.18
CA PRO A 47 -9.83 -1.42 0.26
C PRO A 47 -10.19 -1.97 -1.12
N SER A 48 -11.21 -1.38 -1.75
CA SER A 48 -11.58 -1.72 -3.14
C SER A 48 -10.40 -1.43 -4.07
N THR A 49 -10.01 -2.41 -4.87
CA THR A 49 -8.87 -2.31 -5.80
C THR A 49 -9.01 -3.35 -6.92
N ASP A 50 -8.25 -3.19 -8.00
CA ASP A 50 -8.27 -4.10 -9.15
C ASP A 50 -7.57 -5.44 -8.84
N ALA A 51 -6.58 -5.44 -7.96
CA ALA A 51 -5.82 -6.63 -7.59
C ALA A 51 -5.24 -6.55 -6.17
N VAL A 52 -5.10 -7.71 -5.54
CA VAL A 52 -4.47 -7.85 -4.22
C VAL A 52 -3.25 -8.76 -4.33
N LEU A 53 -2.14 -8.32 -3.73
CA LEU A 53 -0.92 -9.11 -3.54
C LEU A 53 -0.74 -9.35 -2.04
N LEU A 54 -0.57 -10.61 -1.65
CA LEU A 54 -0.36 -11.07 -0.27
C LEU A 54 1.09 -11.54 -0.08
#